data_AF-A0A0R1NIT1-F1
#
_entry.id   AF-A0A0R1NIT1-F1
#
_cell.length_a   1.000
_cell.length_b   1.000
_cell.length_c   1.000
_cell.angle_alpha   90.00
_cell.angle_beta   90.00
_cell.angle_gamma   90.00
#
_symmetry.space_group_name_H-M   'P 1'
#
loop_
_entity.id
_entity.type
_entity.pdbx_description
1 polymer ?
#
loop_
_entity_poly.entity_id
_entity_poly.type
_entity_poly.pdbx_seq_one_letter_code
_entity_poly.pdbx_strand_id
1 'polypeptide(L)'
;MSDKTKYFSLARTVRFVMAFIVTLVFGGLLMHQATTVRAAGAPVTYVLHAVDTYGNPIDAPFNQKTVVDDSSAAIKIDVSGLVTTSLDNGRYTLAGYHTDNKSDQQVMYYNNLPRGTTPITDSLKGIDVDRPERNENNKTVNLYFAYQDTQSKKPREITLSADALNREAGKVKFFFTDASGNELSAPLKYDFKDVPSLKDTFQDDIGNYRYTAAVVRNPNNYGTYVYANSKIFANMKTNASDVLWQAILQPAYMNGFSKGPKVKWESGSTVTFVYEKIKNTLTIEYIDESGTAIPGHPAQKQTLANGAEYTEAAPDIAGYTVVGDSQATGRLTEDATIKFTYRKTVTPPTPGTDTNSNSGTGQIISNPTPETTEPGQPEPETTTSEAAEVPNTAVKRGAAVYATKHIYMYQNATFNKKQRIANYPKAKRINRPMFVVTDYAHSKAGLLRYKVRDVNHKSKTAGKTGYITADRAFVVNVYYATMPKNKQITVIAKKGVNAYRNANLTKKAKNYKQGTRLKVKKIVRHNLTSRYQLSNGNYITGNKKLVIQGND
;
A
#
# COMPACT_ATOMS: atom_id res chain seq x y z
N MET A 1 -31.04 -36.70 -36.14
CA MET A 1 -29.60 -37.04 -36.04
C MET A 1 -28.88 -36.47 -37.24
N SER A 2 -28.13 -35.38 -37.08
CA SER A 2 -27.00 -35.02 -37.94
C SER A 2 -26.28 -33.81 -37.32
N ASP A 3 -25.16 -34.13 -36.68
CA ASP A 3 -23.93 -33.35 -36.46
C ASP A 3 -24.01 -31.82 -36.27
N LYS A 4 -23.99 -31.38 -34.99
CA LYS A 4 -23.73 -30.00 -34.55
C LYS A 4 -22.31 -29.86 -33.99
N THR A 5 -21.31 -30.20 -34.81
CA THR A 5 -19.90 -30.06 -34.41
C THR A 5 -19.11 -29.45 -35.55
N LYS A 6 -19.11 -28.11 -35.64
CA LYS A 6 -18.09 -27.24 -36.30
C LYS A 6 -18.65 -25.84 -36.55
N TYR A 7 -18.66 -24.97 -35.54
CA TYR A 7 -18.55 -23.52 -35.73
C TYR A 7 -17.87 -22.91 -34.49
N PHE A 8 -16.63 -23.35 -34.27
CA PHE A 8 -15.71 -22.80 -33.27
C PHE A 8 -14.55 -22.11 -34.00
N SER A 9 -14.83 -21.12 -34.86
CA SER A 9 -13.79 -20.21 -35.38
C SER A 9 -14.39 -18.99 -36.08
N LEU A 10 -14.99 -18.06 -35.31
CA LEU A 10 -15.24 -16.71 -35.84
C LEU A 10 -15.21 -15.61 -34.77
N ALA A 11 -14.54 -15.85 -33.63
CA ALA A 11 -14.36 -14.84 -32.58
C ALA A 11 -13.04 -14.03 -32.71
N ARG A 12 -12.27 -14.22 -33.79
CA ARG A 12 -10.97 -13.56 -34.01
C ARG A 12 -10.93 -12.47 -35.08
N THR A 13 -12.07 -12.12 -35.67
CA THR A 13 -12.18 -11.09 -36.72
C THR A 13 -12.89 -9.81 -36.23
N VAL A 14 -12.66 -9.42 -34.97
CA VAL A 14 -13.18 -8.14 -34.40
C VAL A 14 -12.03 -7.25 -33.88
N ARG A 15 -10.80 -7.44 -34.39
CA ARG A 15 -9.67 -6.55 -34.06
C ARG A 15 -9.69 -5.21 -34.83
N PHE A 16 -10.57 -5.03 -35.82
CA PHE A 16 -10.65 -3.79 -36.61
C PHE A 16 -11.83 -2.85 -36.28
N VAL A 17 -12.79 -3.27 -35.45
CA VAL A 17 -13.93 -2.41 -35.06
C VAL A 17 -13.73 -1.74 -33.68
N MET A 18 -12.82 -2.26 -32.85
CA MET A 18 -12.52 -1.69 -31.52
C MET A 18 -11.84 -0.32 -31.58
N ALA A 19 -11.22 0.05 -32.71
CA ALA A 19 -10.61 1.36 -32.90
C ALA A 19 -11.66 2.49 -32.93
N PHE A 20 -12.90 2.23 -33.35
CA PHE A 20 -13.90 3.30 -33.53
C PHE A 20 -14.60 3.69 -32.21
N ILE A 21 -14.83 2.76 -31.29
CA ILE A 21 -15.57 3.01 -30.03
C ILE A 21 -14.67 3.66 -28.97
N VAL A 22 -13.38 3.28 -28.89
CA VAL A 22 -12.42 3.95 -28.01
C VAL A 22 -12.27 5.43 -28.42
N THR A 23 -12.33 5.73 -29.72
CA THR A 23 -12.28 7.10 -30.24
C THR A 23 -13.52 7.93 -29.86
N LEU A 24 -14.70 7.32 -29.72
CA LEU A 24 -15.93 7.99 -29.26
C LEU A 24 -15.96 8.22 -27.74
N VAL A 25 -15.50 7.26 -26.92
CA VAL A 25 -15.44 7.39 -25.45
C VAL A 25 -14.35 8.39 -25.00
N PHE A 26 -13.29 8.56 -25.78
CA PHE A 26 -12.21 9.53 -25.52
C PHE A 26 -12.28 10.80 -26.38
N GLY A 27 -13.36 10.99 -27.13
CA GLY A 27 -13.62 12.18 -27.95
C GLY A 27 -13.63 13.46 -27.10
N GLY A 28 -12.52 14.19 -27.13
CA GLY A 28 -12.40 15.51 -26.50
C GLY A 28 -11.00 15.87 -25.98
N LEU A 29 -10.03 14.96 -25.92
CA LEU A 29 -8.68 15.33 -25.52
C LEU A 29 -7.64 14.50 -26.28
N LEU A 30 -7.25 14.98 -27.47
CA LEU A 30 -5.92 14.88 -28.08
C LEU A 30 -5.97 15.30 -29.56
N MET A 31 -5.87 16.61 -29.81
CA MET A 31 -5.02 17.07 -30.91
C MET A 31 -3.59 17.06 -30.35
N HIS A 32 -2.93 15.90 -30.40
CA HIS A 32 -1.48 15.87 -30.43
C HIS A 32 -1.11 15.16 -31.72
N GLN A 33 -0.37 15.86 -32.58
CA GLN A 33 0.30 15.26 -33.71
C GLN A 33 1.08 14.05 -33.17
N ALA A 34 0.73 12.86 -33.64
CA ALA A 34 1.48 11.66 -33.39
C ALA A 34 2.87 11.86 -34.00
N THR A 35 3.85 12.23 -33.17
CA THR A 35 5.24 11.96 -33.51
C THR A 35 5.34 10.45 -33.64
N THR A 36 5.63 9.99 -34.85
CA THR A 36 5.82 8.58 -35.21
C THR A 36 6.78 7.90 -34.22
N VAL A 37 6.25 7.10 -33.30
CA VAL A 37 7.05 6.36 -32.31
C VAL A 37 7.48 5.06 -32.97
N ARG A 38 8.71 5.00 -33.47
CA ARG A 38 9.31 3.76 -33.98
C ARG A 38 9.39 2.72 -32.87
N ALA A 39 8.97 1.48 -33.14
CA ALA A 39 9.05 0.35 -32.22
C ALA A 39 10.48 0.08 -31.72
N ALA A 40 10.62 -0.35 -30.46
CA ALA A 40 11.92 -0.71 -29.91
C ALA A 40 12.50 -1.93 -30.66
N GLY A 41 13.67 -1.76 -31.25
CA GLY A 41 14.42 -2.87 -31.83
C GLY A 41 14.86 -3.85 -30.74
N ALA A 42 14.77 -5.14 -31.03
CA ALA A 42 15.24 -6.21 -30.14
C ALA A 42 16.69 -5.95 -29.64
N PRO A 43 17.07 -6.45 -28.45
CA PRO A 43 16.26 -7.27 -27.55
C PRO A 43 15.38 -6.46 -26.59
N VAL A 44 14.26 -7.06 -26.14
CA VAL A 44 13.38 -6.51 -25.09
C VAL A 44 13.52 -7.34 -23.81
N THR A 45 13.74 -6.68 -22.67
CA THR A 45 13.86 -7.29 -21.35
C THR A 45 12.57 -7.13 -20.56
N TYR A 46 11.93 -8.24 -20.20
CA TYR A 46 10.77 -8.29 -19.32
C TYR A 46 11.20 -8.52 -17.88
N VAL A 47 10.90 -7.59 -16.97
CA VAL A 47 11.15 -7.71 -15.53
C VAL A 47 9.88 -8.21 -14.86
N LEU A 48 9.96 -9.34 -14.17
CA LEU A 48 8.80 -10.00 -13.58
C LEU A 48 8.50 -9.44 -12.17
N HIS A 49 7.22 -9.24 -11.89
CA HIS A 49 6.71 -8.79 -10.59
C HIS A 49 5.46 -9.57 -10.21
N ALA A 50 5.29 -9.86 -8.93
CA ALA A 50 4.05 -10.36 -8.37
C ALA A 50 3.28 -9.24 -7.66
N VAL A 51 1.97 -9.18 -7.88
CA VAL A 51 1.06 -8.24 -7.22
C VAL A 51 -0.20 -8.98 -6.74
N ASP A 52 -0.88 -8.44 -5.73
CA ASP A 52 -2.24 -8.87 -5.38
C ASP A 52 -3.26 -8.41 -6.45
N THR A 53 -4.52 -8.85 -6.34
CA THR A 53 -5.60 -8.44 -7.27
C THR A 53 -6.01 -6.96 -7.16
N TYR A 54 -5.32 -6.16 -6.34
CA TYR A 54 -5.44 -4.71 -6.18
C TYR A 54 -4.16 -3.96 -6.62
N GLY A 55 -3.22 -4.66 -7.26
CA GLY A 55 -1.99 -4.11 -7.81
C GLY A 55 -0.95 -3.74 -6.74
N ASN A 56 -1.10 -4.22 -5.51
CA ASN A 56 -0.11 -4.03 -4.46
C ASN A 56 0.98 -5.11 -4.60
N PRO A 57 2.27 -4.77 -4.53
CA PRO A 57 3.35 -5.76 -4.63
C PRO A 57 3.23 -6.86 -3.56
N ILE A 58 3.44 -8.10 -3.97
CA ILE A 58 3.58 -9.25 -3.06
C ILE A 58 4.95 -9.92 -3.26
N ASP A 59 5.45 -10.59 -2.23
CA ASP A 59 6.74 -11.26 -2.29
C ASP A 59 6.62 -12.57 -3.09
N ALA A 60 7.44 -12.71 -4.13
CA ALA A 60 7.54 -13.92 -4.93
C ALA A 60 9.00 -14.22 -5.31
N PRO A 61 9.41 -15.50 -5.42
CA PRO A 61 10.79 -15.88 -5.76
C PRO A 61 11.28 -15.37 -7.12
N PHE A 62 10.36 -15.03 -8.02
CA PHE A 62 10.68 -14.52 -9.36
C PHE A 62 10.68 -13.00 -9.46
N ASN A 63 10.35 -12.26 -8.40
CA ASN A 63 10.39 -10.80 -8.42
C ASN A 63 11.77 -10.32 -8.86
N GLN A 64 11.81 -9.39 -9.82
CA GLN A 64 13.02 -8.84 -10.44
C GLN A 64 13.82 -9.82 -11.32
N LYS A 65 13.38 -11.07 -11.50
CA LYS A 65 13.93 -11.93 -12.55
C LYS A 65 13.56 -11.35 -13.91
N THR A 66 14.37 -11.69 -14.91
CA THR A 66 14.20 -11.16 -16.27
C THR A 66 14.04 -12.27 -17.29
N VAL A 67 13.19 -12.02 -18.28
CA VAL A 67 13.12 -12.79 -19.53
C VAL A 67 13.53 -11.85 -20.66
N VAL A 68 14.46 -12.28 -21.51
CA VAL A 68 14.90 -11.47 -22.66
C VAL A 68 14.29 -12.07 -23.92
N ASP A 69 13.57 -11.26 -24.67
CA ASP A 69 13.10 -11.57 -26.02
C ASP A 69 14.04 -10.92 -27.03
N ASP A 70 14.88 -11.75 -27.66
CA ASP A 70 15.81 -11.34 -28.72
C ASP A 70 15.15 -11.33 -30.11
N SER A 71 13.89 -11.78 -30.22
CA SER A 71 13.18 -11.84 -31.50
C SER A 71 12.66 -10.47 -31.90
N SER A 72 12.74 -10.13 -33.18
CA SER A 72 12.01 -9.00 -33.75
C SER A 72 10.55 -9.31 -34.08
N ALA A 73 10.04 -10.53 -33.83
CA ALA A 73 8.67 -10.95 -34.17
C ALA A 73 7.84 -11.59 -33.03
N ALA A 74 8.43 -11.99 -31.90
CA ALA A 74 7.72 -12.73 -30.86
C ALA A 74 6.73 -11.86 -30.04
N ILE A 75 5.43 -12.18 -30.12
CA ILE A 75 4.36 -11.56 -29.31
C ILE A 75 4.03 -12.35 -28.03
N LYS A 76 4.69 -13.48 -27.82
CA LYS A 76 4.52 -14.35 -26.66
C LYS A 76 5.85 -14.69 -26.04
N ILE A 77 5.88 -14.79 -24.72
CA ILE A 77 7.08 -15.23 -23.98
C ILE A 77 6.74 -16.43 -23.09
N ASP A 78 7.73 -17.30 -22.88
CA ASP A 78 7.64 -18.41 -21.94
C ASP A 78 8.12 -17.96 -20.56
N VAL A 79 7.25 -18.07 -19.57
CA VAL A 79 7.55 -17.77 -18.16
C VAL A 79 7.31 -18.99 -17.26
N SER A 80 6.99 -20.14 -17.83
CA SER A 80 6.59 -21.35 -17.10
C SER A 80 7.68 -21.90 -16.18
N GLY A 81 8.96 -21.68 -16.51
CA GLY A 81 10.10 -22.04 -15.66
C GLY A 81 10.40 -21.07 -14.51
N LEU A 82 9.69 -19.94 -14.43
CA LEU A 82 9.96 -18.87 -13.46
C LEU A 82 8.75 -18.56 -12.56
N VAL A 83 7.57 -18.49 -13.16
CA VAL A 83 6.32 -18.05 -12.52
C VAL A 83 5.55 -19.28 -12.04
N THR A 84 5.20 -19.29 -10.76
CA THR A 84 4.43 -20.39 -10.16
C THR A 84 2.93 -20.04 -10.14
N THR A 85 2.07 -21.05 -10.24
CA THR A 85 0.60 -20.87 -10.18
C THR A 85 0.09 -20.58 -8.77
N SER A 86 0.93 -20.83 -7.76
CA SER A 86 0.64 -20.63 -6.35
C SER A 86 1.89 -20.10 -5.61
N LEU A 87 1.67 -19.31 -4.55
CA LEU A 87 2.70 -18.83 -3.63
C LEU A 87 2.23 -19.02 -2.18
N ASP A 88 3.20 -19.05 -1.24
CA ASP A 88 2.95 -19.14 0.21
C ASP A 88 1.98 -20.29 0.56
N ASN A 89 2.37 -21.51 0.18
CA ASN A 89 1.64 -22.75 0.45
C ASN A 89 0.15 -22.73 0.04
N GLY A 90 -0.20 -22.04 -1.05
CA GLY A 90 -1.59 -21.99 -1.54
C GLY A 90 -2.38 -20.76 -1.12
N ARG A 91 -1.81 -19.89 -0.27
CA ARG A 91 -2.47 -18.64 0.11
C ARG A 91 -2.76 -17.76 -1.11
N TYR A 92 -1.80 -17.64 -2.03
CA TYR A 92 -1.93 -16.82 -3.23
C TYR A 92 -2.08 -17.71 -4.46
N THR A 93 -3.11 -17.44 -5.26
CA THR A 93 -3.41 -18.21 -6.48
C THR A 93 -3.35 -17.31 -7.71
N LEU A 94 -2.63 -17.71 -8.75
CA LEU A 94 -2.44 -16.89 -9.95
C LEU A 94 -3.78 -16.67 -10.68
N ALA A 95 -4.15 -15.41 -10.89
CA ALA A 95 -5.43 -15.02 -11.48
C ALA A 95 -5.30 -14.39 -12.88
N GLY A 96 -4.16 -13.78 -13.18
CA GLY A 96 -3.92 -13.12 -14.46
C GLY A 96 -2.64 -12.32 -14.46
N TYR A 97 -2.47 -11.46 -15.47
CA TYR A 97 -1.28 -10.63 -15.60
C TYR A 97 -1.53 -9.39 -16.46
N HIS A 98 -0.64 -8.40 -16.36
CA HIS A 98 -0.59 -7.24 -17.25
C HIS A 98 0.85 -6.74 -17.40
N THR A 99 1.10 -5.91 -18.41
CA THR A 99 2.37 -5.19 -18.55
C THR A 99 2.20 -3.72 -18.16
N ASP A 100 3.31 -3.01 -17.96
CA ASP A 100 3.33 -1.54 -17.97
C ASP A 100 3.31 -0.95 -19.38
N ASN A 101 3.12 -1.80 -20.38
CA ASN A 101 3.19 -1.44 -21.76
C ASN A 101 1.88 -0.81 -22.21
N LYS A 102 1.97 0.41 -22.73
CA LYS A 102 0.80 1.19 -23.12
C LYS A 102 0.63 1.10 -24.62
N SER A 103 -0.59 0.86 -25.10
CA SER A 103 -0.95 1.07 -26.50
C SER A 103 -0.80 2.54 -26.89
N ASP A 104 -0.94 2.85 -28.17
CA ASP A 104 -0.96 4.24 -28.68
C ASP A 104 -2.03 5.08 -27.98
N GLN A 105 -3.14 4.44 -27.60
CA GLN A 105 -4.24 5.00 -26.82
C GLN A 105 -3.94 5.10 -25.32
N GLN A 106 -2.69 4.87 -24.91
CA GLN A 106 -2.21 4.90 -23.53
C GLN A 106 -2.87 3.87 -22.59
N VAL A 107 -3.39 2.76 -23.14
CA VAL A 107 -4.09 1.69 -22.40
C VAL A 107 -3.15 0.53 -22.10
N MET A 108 -3.23 -0.05 -20.90
CA MET A 108 -2.57 -1.31 -20.56
C MET A 108 -3.62 -2.41 -20.42
N TYR A 109 -3.39 -3.57 -21.06
CA TYR A 109 -4.36 -4.67 -21.07
C TYR A 109 -4.12 -5.65 -19.93
N TYR A 110 -5.23 -6.07 -19.31
CA TYR A 110 -5.22 -7.15 -18.33
C TYR A 110 -5.67 -8.45 -18.98
N ASN A 111 -4.94 -9.53 -18.68
CA ASN A 111 -5.18 -10.85 -19.23
C ASN A 111 -5.54 -11.83 -18.10
N ASN A 112 -6.78 -12.35 -18.12
CA ASN A 112 -7.20 -13.37 -17.16
C ASN A 112 -6.50 -14.71 -17.45
N LEU A 113 -6.31 -15.48 -16.37
CA LEU A 113 -5.91 -16.87 -16.39
C LEU A 113 -6.93 -17.71 -15.58
N PRO A 114 -7.26 -18.95 -16.02
CA PRO A 114 -6.91 -19.56 -17.31
C PRO A 114 -7.59 -18.86 -18.49
N ARG A 115 -7.03 -19.04 -19.70
CA ARG A 115 -7.65 -18.56 -20.94
C ARG A 115 -8.56 -19.66 -21.51
N GLY A 116 -9.87 -19.51 -21.32
CA GLY A 116 -10.85 -20.52 -21.73
C GLY A 116 -10.66 -21.81 -20.94
N THR A 117 -10.55 -22.94 -21.62
CA THR A 117 -10.34 -24.26 -21.00
C THR A 117 -8.86 -24.63 -20.82
N THR A 118 -7.92 -23.78 -21.25
CA THR A 118 -6.48 -24.06 -21.18
C THR A 118 -5.98 -23.96 -19.73
N PRO A 119 -5.32 -25.00 -19.18
CA PRO A 119 -4.72 -24.92 -17.85
C PRO A 119 -3.76 -23.73 -17.70
N ILE A 120 -3.67 -23.19 -16.48
CA ILE A 120 -2.80 -22.03 -16.20
C ILE A 120 -1.33 -22.35 -16.51
N THR A 121 -0.87 -23.57 -16.20
CA THR A 121 0.50 -24.03 -16.46
C THR A 121 0.88 -23.97 -17.93
N ASP A 122 -0.04 -24.31 -18.84
CA ASP A 122 0.19 -24.21 -20.28
C ASP A 122 0.07 -22.78 -20.79
N SER A 123 -0.82 -21.98 -20.18
CA SER A 123 -0.93 -20.56 -20.49
C SER A 123 0.38 -19.80 -20.18
N LEU A 124 1.16 -20.25 -19.19
CA LEU A 124 2.45 -19.67 -18.83
C LEU A 124 3.58 -19.94 -19.84
N LYS A 125 3.44 -20.95 -20.71
CA LYS A 125 4.43 -21.23 -21.78
C LYS A 125 4.38 -20.21 -22.93
N GLY A 126 3.33 -19.40 -22.99
CA GLY A 126 3.12 -18.45 -24.07
C GLY A 126 2.17 -17.33 -23.66
N ILE A 127 2.58 -16.54 -22.67
CA ILE A 127 1.84 -15.35 -22.27
C ILE A 127 1.93 -14.29 -23.36
N ASP A 128 0.78 -13.72 -23.71
CA ASP A 128 0.71 -12.60 -24.66
C ASP A 128 1.15 -11.33 -23.94
N VAL A 129 2.24 -10.72 -24.39
CA VAL A 129 2.72 -9.47 -23.79
C VAL A 129 2.20 -8.25 -24.52
N ASP A 130 1.54 -8.45 -25.68
CA ASP A 130 1.15 -7.47 -26.69
C ASP A 130 2.33 -6.52 -27.04
N ARG A 131 2.61 -6.28 -28.33
CA ARG A 131 3.73 -5.41 -28.75
C ARG A 131 3.27 -4.00 -29.12
N PRO A 132 3.00 -3.10 -28.18
CA PRO A 132 2.78 -1.71 -28.53
C PRO A 132 4.09 -1.00 -28.85
N GLU A 133 3.95 0.09 -29.59
CA GLU A 133 5.05 0.94 -30.03
C GLU A 133 5.76 1.57 -28.82
N ARG A 134 7.08 1.40 -28.77
CA ARG A 134 7.94 1.93 -27.69
C ARG A 134 9.09 2.70 -28.30
N ASN A 135 9.46 3.80 -27.67
CA ASN A 135 10.70 4.51 -27.99
C ASN A 135 11.88 3.53 -28.11
N GLU A 136 12.71 3.67 -29.15
CA GLU A 136 13.86 2.79 -29.45
C GLU A 136 14.81 2.58 -28.26
N ASN A 137 14.89 3.54 -27.34
CA ASN A 137 15.72 3.47 -26.13
C ASN A 137 15.05 2.74 -24.94
N ASN A 138 13.75 2.45 -25.01
CA ASN A 138 12.99 1.80 -23.95
C ASN A 138 12.86 0.29 -24.20
N LYS A 139 13.90 -0.45 -23.83
CA LYS A 139 13.99 -1.91 -23.98
C LYS A 139 13.49 -2.70 -22.77
N THR A 140 12.93 -2.06 -21.74
CA THR A 140 12.51 -2.74 -20.50
C THR A 140 11.01 -2.67 -20.28
N VAL A 141 10.36 -3.82 -20.16
CA VAL A 141 8.92 -3.96 -19.86
C VAL A 141 8.78 -4.51 -18.44
N ASN A 142 7.94 -3.90 -17.61
CA ASN A 142 7.54 -4.53 -16.36
C ASN A 142 6.31 -5.42 -16.63
N LEU A 143 6.41 -6.68 -16.25
CA LEU A 143 5.36 -7.68 -16.39
C LEU A 143 4.90 -8.12 -14.99
N TYR A 144 3.63 -7.87 -14.71
CA TYR A 144 3.02 -8.06 -13.40
C TYR A 144 2.07 -9.25 -13.45
N PHE A 145 2.31 -10.24 -12.58
CA PHE A 145 1.42 -11.38 -12.35
C PHE A 145 0.55 -11.10 -11.13
N ALA A 146 -0.76 -11.14 -11.33
CA ALA A 146 -1.76 -10.87 -10.31
C ALA A 146 -2.17 -12.16 -9.61
N TYR A 147 -2.02 -12.19 -8.29
CA TYR A 147 -2.43 -13.32 -7.45
C TYR A 147 -3.60 -12.94 -6.55
N GLN A 148 -4.58 -13.82 -6.49
CA GLN A 148 -5.67 -13.76 -5.53
C GLN A 148 -5.18 -14.29 -4.17
N ASP A 149 -5.17 -13.42 -3.16
CA ASP A 149 -4.99 -13.81 -1.76
C ASP A 149 -6.29 -14.44 -1.25
N THR A 150 -6.22 -15.69 -0.81
CA THR A 150 -7.36 -16.44 -0.25
C THR A 150 -7.78 -15.94 1.13
N GLN A 151 -6.88 -15.27 1.85
CA GLN A 151 -7.13 -14.71 3.20
C GLN A 151 -7.52 -13.23 3.16
N SER A 152 -7.47 -12.58 1.99
CA SER A 152 -7.87 -11.17 1.88
C SER A 152 -9.37 -11.01 2.12
N LYS A 153 -9.71 -10.08 3.01
CA LYS A 153 -11.10 -9.63 3.25
C LYS A 153 -11.61 -8.68 2.16
N LYS A 154 -10.74 -8.24 1.24
CA LYS A 154 -11.15 -7.33 0.15
C LYS A 154 -12.00 -8.09 -0.89
N PRO A 155 -12.97 -7.42 -1.54
CA PRO A 155 -13.76 -8.02 -2.61
C PRO A 155 -12.90 -8.65 -3.72
N ARG A 156 -13.29 -9.82 -4.21
CA ARG A 156 -12.58 -10.50 -5.31
C ARG A 156 -12.91 -9.93 -6.68
N GLU A 157 -14.02 -9.18 -6.75
CA GLU A 157 -14.55 -8.53 -7.94
C GLU A 157 -15.38 -7.31 -7.52
N ILE A 158 -15.69 -6.45 -8.49
CA ILE A 158 -16.57 -5.29 -8.30
C ILE A 158 -18.03 -5.78 -8.32
N THR A 159 -18.72 -5.58 -7.20
CA THR A 159 -20.14 -5.93 -7.10
C THR A 159 -21.01 -4.77 -7.59
N LEU A 160 -21.80 -5.00 -8.63
CA LEU A 160 -22.82 -4.07 -9.11
C LEU A 160 -24.14 -4.33 -8.38
N SER A 161 -24.84 -3.25 -8.03
CA SER A 161 -26.19 -3.33 -7.46
C SER A 161 -27.19 -3.89 -8.47
N ALA A 162 -28.33 -4.40 -8.00
CA ALA A 162 -29.39 -4.90 -8.87
C ALA A 162 -29.84 -3.85 -9.91
N ASP A 163 -29.89 -2.58 -9.52
CA ASP A 163 -30.25 -1.48 -10.42
C ASP A 163 -29.15 -1.16 -11.43
N ALA A 164 -27.87 -1.24 -11.03
CA ALA A 164 -26.75 -1.13 -11.95
C ALA A 164 -26.68 -2.31 -12.93
N LEU A 165 -27.18 -3.49 -12.54
CA LEU A 165 -27.28 -4.65 -13.40
C LEU A 165 -28.42 -4.54 -14.44
N ASN A 166 -29.41 -3.71 -14.17
CA ASN A 166 -30.58 -3.52 -15.02
C ASN A 166 -30.36 -2.37 -16.03
N ARG A 167 -30.35 -2.68 -17.33
CA ARG A 167 -30.25 -1.69 -18.41
C ARG A 167 -31.65 -1.22 -18.82
N GLU A 168 -31.89 0.08 -18.80
CA GLU A 168 -33.19 0.66 -19.17
C GLU A 168 -33.06 1.48 -20.45
N ALA A 169 -33.69 1.00 -21.54
CA ALA A 169 -33.73 1.74 -22.80
C ALA A 169 -34.29 3.16 -22.58
N GLY A 170 -33.69 4.14 -23.25
CA GLY A 170 -34.06 5.54 -23.11
C GLY A 170 -33.44 6.25 -21.90
N LYS A 171 -32.66 5.54 -21.05
CA LYS A 171 -32.03 6.12 -19.86
C LYS A 171 -30.52 5.89 -19.82
N VAL A 172 -29.85 6.68 -18.99
CA VAL A 172 -28.48 6.42 -18.52
C VAL A 172 -28.45 6.54 -17.01
N LYS A 173 -27.80 5.58 -16.35
CA LYS A 173 -27.73 5.51 -14.88
C LYS A 173 -26.29 5.50 -14.40
N PHE A 174 -25.98 6.34 -13.42
CA PHE A 174 -24.67 6.47 -12.80
C PHE A 174 -24.74 6.07 -11.33
N PHE A 175 -23.82 5.23 -10.89
CA PHE A 175 -23.73 4.72 -9.53
C PHE A 175 -22.37 5.06 -8.93
N PHE A 176 -22.33 5.30 -7.62
CA PHE A 176 -21.11 5.68 -6.89
C PHE A 176 -20.96 4.75 -5.71
N THR A 177 -20.13 3.72 -5.83
CA THR A 177 -20.03 2.65 -4.83
C THR A 177 -18.60 2.35 -4.44
N ASP A 178 -18.42 1.65 -3.33
CA ASP A 178 -17.17 0.89 -3.12
C ASP A 178 -17.18 -0.41 -3.96
N ALA A 179 -16.10 -1.20 -3.86
CA ALA A 179 -15.97 -2.46 -4.60
C ALA A 179 -16.97 -3.56 -4.17
N SER A 180 -17.51 -3.46 -2.95
CA SER A 180 -18.53 -4.38 -2.43
C SER A 180 -19.94 -4.00 -2.89
N GLY A 181 -20.10 -2.87 -3.58
CA GLY A 181 -21.38 -2.36 -4.02
C GLY A 181 -22.10 -1.49 -2.99
N ASN A 182 -21.43 -1.11 -1.88
CA ASN A 182 -22.02 -0.19 -0.91
C ASN A 182 -22.11 1.21 -1.52
N GLU A 183 -23.28 1.81 -1.45
CA GLU A 183 -23.53 3.15 -1.99
C GLU A 183 -22.81 4.23 -1.18
N LEU A 184 -22.06 5.09 -1.86
CA LEU A 184 -21.34 6.22 -1.27
C LEU A 184 -22.00 7.57 -1.58
N SER A 185 -22.80 7.62 -2.65
CA SER A 185 -23.63 8.75 -3.04
C SER A 185 -24.83 8.24 -3.81
N ALA A 186 -25.95 8.96 -3.70
CA ALA A 186 -27.18 8.62 -4.41
C ALA A 186 -26.94 8.44 -5.91
N PRO A 187 -27.57 7.43 -6.56
CA PRO A 187 -27.41 7.19 -7.98
C PRO A 187 -28.07 8.31 -8.78
N LEU A 188 -27.47 8.66 -9.91
CA LEU A 188 -28.01 9.65 -10.84
C LEU A 188 -28.65 8.92 -12.01
N LYS A 189 -29.90 9.25 -12.30
CA LYS A 189 -30.67 8.63 -13.40
C LYS A 189 -31.22 9.73 -14.28
N TYR A 190 -30.93 9.64 -15.57
CA TYR A 190 -31.36 10.63 -16.55
C TYR A 190 -32.07 9.95 -17.70
N ASP A 191 -33.08 10.62 -18.25
CA ASP A 191 -33.51 10.35 -19.62
C ASP A 191 -32.34 10.63 -20.56
N PHE A 192 -32.14 9.77 -21.56
CA PHE A 192 -30.97 9.80 -22.43
C PHE A 192 -30.81 11.16 -23.14
N LYS A 193 -31.92 11.83 -23.48
CA LYS A 193 -31.91 13.15 -24.10
C LYS A 193 -31.37 14.26 -23.17
N ASP A 194 -31.41 14.05 -21.85
CA ASP A 194 -31.12 15.09 -20.84
C ASP A 194 -29.85 14.82 -20.04
N VAL A 195 -29.06 13.79 -20.39
CA VAL A 195 -27.81 13.45 -19.68
C VAL A 195 -26.82 14.63 -19.72
N PRO A 196 -26.44 15.20 -18.56
CA PRO A 196 -25.51 16.33 -18.52
C PRO A 196 -24.05 15.87 -18.61
N SER A 197 -23.14 16.84 -18.69
CA SER A 197 -21.74 16.59 -18.30
C SER A 197 -21.68 16.34 -16.79
N LEU A 198 -20.90 15.35 -16.35
CA LEU A 198 -20.70 15.06 -14.94
C LEU A 198 -19.59 15.89 -14.29
N LYS A 199 -18.98 16.86 -15.02
CA LYS A 199 -17.84 17.64 -14.52
C LYS A 199 -18.04 18.26 -13.14
N ASP A 200 -19.24 18.77 -12.87
CA ASP A 200 -19.55 19.48 -11.62
C ASP A 200 -20.18 18.58 -10.55
N THR A 201 -20.65 17.39 -10.93
CA THR A 201 -21.28 16.43 -10.01
C THR A 201 -20.33 15.31 -9.59
N PHE A 202 -19.42 14.90 -10.47
CA PHE A 202 -18.48 13.84 -10.21
C PHE A 202 -17.38 14.29 -9.24
N GLN A 203 -17.25 13.56 -8.15
CA GLN A 203 -16.23 13.80 -7.13
C GLN A 203 -15.12 12.76 -7.23
N ASP A 204 -13.86 13.20 -7.26
CA ASP A 204 -12.71 12.29 -7.23
C ASP A 204 -12.60 11.56 -5.88
N ASP A 205 -13.06 12.23 -4.80
CA ASP A 205 -13.13 11.69 -3.44
C ASP A 205 -14.56 11.82 -2.90
N ILE A 206 -15.09 10.74 -2.31
CA ILE A 206 -16.36 10.76 -1.58
C ILE A 206 -16.06 10.32 -0.14
N GLY A 207 -16.11 11.26 0.80
CA GLY A 207 -15.74 11.02 2.19
C GLY A 207 -14.31 10.46 2.33
N ASN A 208 -14.22 9.20 2.78
CA ASN A 208 -12.97 8.47 3.01
C ASN A 208 -12.50 7.60 1.83
N TYR A 209 -13.17 7.73 0.68
CA TYR A 209 -12.95 6.91 -0.49
C TYR A 209 -12.47 7.73 -1.68
N ARG A 210 -11.68 7.11 -2.58
CA ARG A 210 -11.15 7.72 -3.79
C ARG A 210 -11.47 6.90 -5.03
N TYR A 211 -11.88 7.59 -6.09
CA TYR A 211 -12.19 6.99 -7.38
C TYR A 211 -11.00 6.21 -7.94
N THR A 212 -11.23 4.95 -8.30
CA THR A 212 -10.15 4.01 -8.66
C THR A 212 -10.50 3.11 -9.85
N ALA A 213 -11.78 2.86 -10.11
CA ALA A 213 -12.22 1.97 -11.18
C ALA A 213 -13.61 2.36 -11.68
N ALA A 214 -13.99 1.89 -12.87
CA ALA A 214 -15.33 2.04 -13.39
C ALA A 214 -15.78 0.76 -14.09
N VAL A 215 -17.07 0.43 -13.97
CA VAL A 215 -17.71 -0.63 -14.73
C VAL A 215 -18.76 0.00 -15.63
N VAL A 216 -18.64 -0.21 -16.93
CA VAL A 216 -19.54 0.33 -17.94
C VAL A 216 -20.29 -0.81 -18.57
N ARG A 217 -21.60 -0.84 -18.34
CA ARG A 217 -22.49 -1.75 -19.04
C ARG A 217 -23.07 -0.98 -20.20
N ASN A 218 -22.55 -1.22 -21.39
CA ASN A 218 -23.11 -0.69 -22.64
C ASN A 218 -24.44 -1.38 -22.96
N PRO A 219 -25.25 -0.89 -23.90
CA PRO A 219 -26.42 -1.61 -24.39
C PRO A 219 -26.05 -3.04 -24.79
N ASN A 220 -26.98 -3.98 -24.65
CA ASN A 220 -26.71 -5.43 -24.58
C ASN A 220 -25.76 -5.97 -25.66
N ASN A 221 -25.74 -5.39 -26.87
CA ASN A 221 -24.91 -5.82 -27.98
C ASN A 221 -23.40 -5.54 -27.78
N TYR A 222 -23.03 -4.69 -26.82
CA TYR A 222 -21.66 -4.23 -26.58
C TYR A 222 -21.11 -4.64 -25.21
N GLY A 223 -21.87 -5.43 -24.43
CA GLY A 223 -21.45 -6.05 -23.18
C GLY A 223 -21.00 -5.09 -22.08
N THR A 224 -20.09 -5.58 -21.23
CA THR A 224 -19.59 -4.88 -20.05
C THR A 224 -18.08 -4.66 -20.10
N TYR A 225 -17.63 -3.44 -19.82
CA TYR A 225 -16.22 -3.03 -19.76
C TYR A 225 -15.82 -2.71 -18.33
N VAL A 226 -14.64 -3.19 -17.91
CA VAL A 226 -14.07 -2.90 -16.59
C VAL A 226 -12.78 -2.09 -16.76
N TYR A 227 -12.77 -0.90 -16.18
CA TYR A 227 -11.64 0.01 -16.20
C TYR A 227 -11.06 0.18 -14.80
N ALA A 228 -9.73 0.21 -14.69
CA ALA A 228 -9.05 0.56 -13.45
C ALA A 228 -8.03 1.68 -13.67
N ASN A 229 -7.82 2.49 -12.64
CA ASN A 229 -6.93 3.64 -12.69
C ASN A 229 -5.52 3.23 -12.29
N SER A 230 -4.57 3.33 -13.23
CA SER A 230 -3.12 3.16 -13.06
C SER A 230 -2.61 1.76 -12.65
N LYS A 231 -3.44 0.95 -12.01
CA LYS A 231 -3.15 -0.43 -11.59
C LYS A 231 -4.41 -1.28 -11.65
N ILE A 232 -4.28 -2.59 -11.59
CA ILE A 232 -5.45 -3.48 -11.46
C ILE A 232 -6.19 -3.21 -10.15
N PHE A 233 -7.50 -3.44 -10.17
CA PHE A 233 -8.37 -3.26 -9.01
C PHE A 233 -9.44 -4.36 -9.00
N ALA A 234 -9.63 -5.01 -7.85
CA ALA A 234 -10.60 -6.10 -7.66
C ALA A 234 -10.56 -7.15 -8.80
N ASN A 235 -9.34 -7.60 -9.12
CA ASN A 235 -9.07 -8.60 -10.16
C ASN A 235 -9.56 -8.23 -11.57
N MET A 236 -9.87 -6.95 -11.80
CA MET A 236 -10.52 -6.46 -13.03
C MET A 236 -11.86 -7.16 -13.32
N LYS A 237 -12.51 -7.77 -12.31
CA LYS A 237 -13.75 -8.55 -12.48
C LYS A 237 -14.95 -7.80 -11.93
N THR A 238 -16.12 -8.26 -12.35
CA THR A 238 -17.41 -7.81 -11.83
C THR A 238 -18.43 -8.94 -11.91
N ASN A 239 -19.50 -8.86 -11.12
CA ASN A 239 -20.61 -9.81 -11.13
C ASN A 239 -21.51 -9.72 -12.40
N ALA A 240 -21.17 -8.90 -13.39
CA ALA A 240 -21.81 -8.94 -14.70
C ALA A 240 -21.33 -10.16 -15.51
N SER A 241 -22.26 -10.91 -16.10
CA SER A 241 -21.96 -12.13 -16.86
C SER A 241 -21.40 -11.88 -18.27
N ASP A 242 -21.46 -10.64 -18.75
CA ASP A 242 -21.16 -10.23 -20.14
C ASP A 242 -19.93 -9.33 -20.24
N VAL A 243 -18.90 -9.56 -19.40
CA VAL A 243 -17.62 -8.81 -19.48
C VAL A 243 -16.93 -9.11 -20.81
N LEU A 244 -16.74 -8.08 -21.62
CA LEU A 244 -16.07 -8.17 -22.94
C LEU A 244 -14.69 -7.53 -22.93
N TRP A 245 -14.44 -6.56 -22.05
CA TRP A 245 -13.20 -5.78 -22.07
C TRP A 245 -12.72 -5.40 -20.68
N GLN A 246 -11.41 -5.47 -20.48
CA GLN A 246 -10.74 -5.07 -19.25
C GLN A 246 -9.50 -4.25 -19.59
N ALA A 247 -9.36 -3.07 -18.99
CA ALA A 247 -8.26 -2.18 -19.29
C ALA A 247 -7.84 -1.35 -18.08
N ILE A 248 -6.52 -1.14 -17.96
CA ILE A 248 -5.94 -0.24 -16.97
C ILE A 248 -5.60 1.07 -17.69
N LEU A 249 -6.23 2.15 -17.26
CA LEU A 249 -6.17 3.47 -17.88
C LEU A 249 -5.30 4.41 -17.04
N GLN A 250 -4.72 5.42 -17.67
CA GLN A 250 -4.00 6.48 -16.98
C GLN A 250 -4.98 7.44 -16.27
N PRO A 251 -4.55 8.16 -15.21
CA PRO A 251 -5.43 9.05 -14.44
C PRO A 251 -6.15 10.10 -15.29
N ALA A 252 -5.47 10.66 -16.30
CA ALA A 252 -6.06 11.67 -17.19
C ALA A 252 -7.22 11.09 -18.02
N TYR A 253 -7.10 9.84 -18.47
CA TYR A 253 -8.14 9.14 -19.23
C TYR A 253 -9.32 8.80 -18.33
N MET A 254 -9.06 8.28 -17.12
CA MET A 254 -10.12 8.02 -16.13
C MET A 254 -10.87 9.30 -15.75
N ASN A 255 -10.17 10.42 -15.58
CA ASN A 255 -10.77 11.70 -15.25
C ASN A 255 -11.62 12.25 -16.42
N GLY A 256 -11.07 12.24 -17.64
CA GLY A 256 -11.79 12.66 -18.84
C GLY A 256 -12.98 11.74 -19.18
N PHE A 257 -12.89 10.46 -18.84
CA PHE A 257 -13.99 9.51 -18.93
C PHE A 257 -15.12 9.87 -17.95
N SER A 258 -14.79 10.09 -16.67
CA SER A 258 -15.77 10.36 -15.62
C SER A 258 -16.42 11.76 -15.68
N LYS A 259 -15.69 12.75 -16.19
CA LYS A 259 -16.12 14.17 -16.21
C LYS A 259 -16.46 14.68 -17.62
N GLY A 260 -16.41 13.80 -18.62
CA GLY A 260 -16.61 14.15 -20.02
C GLY A 260 -18.06 14.45 -20.41
N PRO A 261 -18.28 15.02 -21.61
CA PRO A 261 -19.62 15.37 -22.10
C PRO A 261 -20.49 14.15 -22.44
N LYS A 262 -21.79 14.40 -22.61
CA LYS A 262 -22.88 13.45 -22.94
C LYS A 262 -22.57 12.43 -24.04
N VAL A 263 -21.80 12.80 -25.07
CA VAL A 263 -21.57 12.04 -26.32
C VAL A 263 -20.92 10.66 -26.08
N LYS A 264 -20.51 10.36 -24.85
CA LYS A 264 -19.80 9.13 -24.47
C LYS A 264 -20.70 7.96 -24.08
N TRP A 265 -21.98 8.21 -23.84
CA TRP A 265 -22.91 7.19 -23.32
C TRP A 265 -23.97 6.86 -24.36
N GLU A 266 -24.48 5.63 -24.29
CA GLU A 266 -25.56 5.17 -25.15
C GLU A 266 -26.86 5.00 -24.35
N SER A 267 -27.99 5.04 -25.04
CA SER A 267 -29.31 4.76 -24.47
C SER A 267 -29.34 3.33 -23.91
N GLY A 268 -29.58 3.18 -22.61
CA GLY A 268 -29.51 1.89 -21.91
C GLY A 268 -28.21 1.63 -21.14
N SER A 269 -27.23 2.54 -21.21
CA SER A 269 -25.98 2.38 -20.46
C SER A 269 -26.16 2.52 -18.95
N THR A 270 -25.45 1.68 -18.19
CA THR A 270 -25.19 1.91 -16.77
C THR A 270 -23.69 2.07 -16.53
N VAL A 271 -23.32 3.00 -15.64
CA VAL A 271 -21.94 3.30 -15.30
C VAL A 271 -21.81 3.29 -13.78
N THR A 272 -21.00 2.38 -13.26
CA THR A 272 -20.66 2.34 -11.84
C THR A 272 -19.25 2.87 -11.64
N PHE A 273 -19.14 4.02 -11.02
CA PHE A 273 -17.88 4.58 -10.55
C PHE A 273 -17.54 3.98 -9.18
N VAL A 274 -16.36 3.38 -9.10
CA VAL A 274 -15.94 2.57 -7.96
C VAL A 274 -14.81 3.27 -7.22
N TYR A 275 -14.94 3.33 -5.90
CA TYR A 275 -14.03 4.03 -5.03
C TYR A 275 -13.33 3.08 -4.04
N GLU A 276 -12.01 3.25 -3.88
CA GLU A 276 -11.21 2.54 -2.87
C GLU A 276 -11.19 3.31 -1.56
N LYS A 277 -11.37 2.63 -0.43
CA LYS A 277 -11.21 3.22 0.90
C LYS A 277 -9.74 3.56 1.17
N ILE A 278 -9.45 4.86 1.27
CA ILE A 278 -8.08 5.37 1.44
C ILE A 278 -7.82 5.92 2.84
N LYS A 279 -8.88 6.11 3.63
CA LYS A 279 -8.83 6.58 5.01
C LYS A 279 -9.79 5.75 5.86
N ASN A 280 -9.43 5.55 7.11
CA ASN A 280 -10.27 4.90 8.10
C ASN A 280 -10.54 5.88 9.25
N THR A 281 -11.67 5.68 9.91
CA THR A 281 -12.08 6.46 11.09
C THR A 281 -11.72 5.70 12.36
N LEU A 282 -10.92 6.34 13.22
CA LEU A 282 -10.68 5.92 14.59
C LEU A 282 -11.63 6.69 15.51
N THR A 283 -12.51 5.98 16.21
CA THR A 283 -13.37 6.53 17.25
C THR A 283 -12.74 6.29 18.62
N ILE A 284 -12.73 7.30 19.47
CA ILE A 284 -12.12 7.27 20.80
C ILE A 284 -13.24 7.58 21.79
N GLU A 285 -13.62 6.60 22.60
CA GLU A 285 -14.70 6.74 23.57
C GLU A 285 -14.12 6.84 24.99
N TYR A 286 -14.74 7.70 25.81
CA TYR A 286 -14.44 7.83 27.23
C TYR A 286 -15.65 7.35 28.00
N ILE A 287 -15.52 6.23 28.70
CA ILE A 287 -16.63 5.55 29.37
C ILE A 287 -16.31 5.31 30.84
N ASP A 288 -17.34 5.15 31.67
CA ASP A 288 -17.17 4.69 33.04
C ASP A 288 -17.08 3.15 33.14
N GLU A 289 -16.88 2.63 34.36
CA GLU A 289 -16.83 1.19 34.63
C GLU A 289 -18.14 0.44 34.28
N SER A 290 -19.27 1.14 34.08
CA SER A 290 -20.53 0.57 33.61
C SER A 290 -20.67 0.58 32.08
N GLY A 291 -19.73 1.21 31.37
CA GLY A 291 -19.79 1.40 29.91
C GLY A 291 -20.52 2.67 29.48
N THR A 292 -20.92 3.55 30.40
CA THR A 292 -21.64 4.79 30.11
C THR A 292 -20.67 5.91 29.75
N ALA A 293 -21.01 6.73 28.75
CA ALA A 293 -20.16 7.85 28.33
C ALA A 293 -19.95 8.88 29.46
N ILE A 294 -18.70 9.34 29.63
CA ILE A 294 -18.36 10.34 30.66
C ILE A 294 -19.01 11.69 30.32
N PRO A 295 -19.78 12.31 31.24
CA PRO A 295 -20.40 13.61 31.01
C PRO A 295 -19.38 14.69 30.62
N GLY A 296 -19.68 15.46 29.57
CA GLY A 296 -18.80 16.52 29.06
C GLY A 296 -17.65 16.03 28.17
N HIS A 297 -17.49 14.70 27.98
CA HIS A 297 -16.42 14.11 27.18
C HIS A 297 -16.99 13.21 26.06
N PRO A 298 -17.52 13.79 24.98
CA PRO A 298 -18.07 13.00 23.87
C PRO A 298 -16.97 12.26 23.11
N ALA A 299 -17.36 11.16 22.47
CA ALA A 299 -16.46 10.36 21.64
C ALA A 299 -15.78 11.22 20.56
N GLN A 300 -14.47 11.10 20.44
CA GLN A 300 -13.69 11.79 19.43
C GLN A 300 -13.55 10.93 18.18
N LYS A 301 -13.54 11.54 17.00
CA LYS A 301 -13.30 10.85 15.74
C LYS A 301 -12.08 11.43 15.04
N GLN A 302 -11.14 10.57 14.69
CA GLN A 302 -10.00 10.91 13.87
C GLN A 302 -10.08 10.17 12.54
N THR A 303 -9.74 10.86 11.45
CA THR A 303 -9.61 10.23 10.14
C THR A 303 -8.14 10.07 9.80
N LEU A 304 -7.69 8.84 9.68
CA LEU A 304 -6.30 8.50 9.38
C LEU A 304 -6.20 7.80 8.03
N ALA A 305 -5.04 7.91 7.37
CA ALA A 305 -4.81 7.16 6.14
C ALA A 305 -4.93 5.65 6.40
N ASN A 306 -5.44 4.90 5.43
CA ASN A 306 -5.55 3.45 5.55
C ASN A 306 -4.17 2.82 5.84
N GLY A 307 -4.10 2.02 6.91
CA GLY A 307 -2.87 1.41 7.42
C GLY A 307 -1.95 2.35 8.20
N ALA A 308 -2.41 3.55 8.61
CA ALA A 308 -1.67 4.45 9.49
C ALA A 308 -1.55 3.87 10.91
N GLU A 309 -0.41 4.12 11.56
CA GLU A 309 -0.24 3.85 13.00
C GLU A 309 -0.90 4.99 13.81
N TYR A 310 -1.53 4.66 14.93
CA TYR A 310 -2.09 5.62 15.89
C TYR A 310 -1.54 5.37 17.30
N THR A 311 -1.55 6.43 18.10
CA THR A 311 -1.19 6.42 19.52
C THR A 311 -2.03 7.47 20.21
N GLU A 312 -2.99 7.02 21.00
CA GLU A 312 -3.92 7.86 21.74
C GLU A 312 -3.66 7.66 23.24
N ALA A 313 -3.78 8.73 24.01
CA ALA A 313 -3.65 8.70 25.46
C ALA A 313 -4.97 9.11 26.10
N ALA A 314 -5.33 8.46 27.19
CA ALA A 314 -6.47 8.85 28.01
C ALA A 314 -6.25 10.28 28.53
N PRO A 315 -7.13 11.24 28.24
CA PRO A 315 -7.05 12.57 28.84
C PRO A 315 -7.27 12.47 30.35
N ASP A 316 -6.66 13.41 31.08
CA ASP A 316 -7.00 13.65 32.47
C ASP A 316 -8.38 14.31 32.55
N ILE A 317 -9.30 13.72 33.32
CA ILE A 317 -10.69 14.16 33.46
C ILE A 317 -10.96 14.46 34.92
N ALA A 318 -11.32 15.71 35.22
CA ALA A 318 -11.57 16.14 36.58
C ALA A 318 -12.66 15.30 37.27
N GLY A 319 -12.35 14.78 38.46
CA GLY A 319 -13.24 13.91 39.23
C GLY A 319 -13.29 12.46 38.78
N TYR A 320 -12.40 12.04 37.87
CA TYR A 320 -12.28 10.66 37.41
C TYR A 320 -10.81 10.19 37.39
N THR A 321 -10.60 8.89 37.49
CA THR A 321 -9.30 8.24 37.38
C THR A 321 -9.37 7.15 36.30
N VAL A 322 -8.39 7.11 35.40
CA VAL A 322 -8.33 6.10 34.33
C VAL A 322 -8.14 4.71 34.95
N VAL A 323 -8.90 3.73 34.46
CA VAL A 323 -8.82 2.32 34.85
C VAL A 323 -8.20 1.53 33.69
N GLY A 324 -7.12 0.81 33.97
CA GLY A 324 -6.40 0.02 32.97
C GLY A 324 -5.39 0.85 32.17
N ASP A 325 -5.20 0.49 30.89
CA ASP A 325 -4.21 1.13 30.02
C ASP A 325 -4.59 2.58 29.69
N SER A 326 -3.72 3.52 30.05
CA SER A 326 -3.88 4.94 29.75
C SER A 326 -3.38 5.33 28.35
N GLN A 327 -2.89 4.36 27.57
CA GLN A 327 -2.47 4.56 26.19
C GLN A 327 -2.95 3.41 25.30
N ALA A 328 -3.49 3.76 24.14
CA ALA A 328 -3.89 2.83 23.10
C ALA A 328 -3.05 3.08 21.85
N THR A 329 -2.41 2.04 21.33
CA THR A 329 -1.65 2.11 20.07
C THR A 329 -2.11 1.02 19.13
N GLY A 330 -2.03 1.29 17.82
CA GLY A 330 -2.45 0.31 16.83
C GLY A 330 -2.18 0.77 15.41
N ARG A 331 -2.64 -0.03 14.45
CA ARG A 331 -2.59 0.29 13.03
C ARG A 331 -3.98 0.21 12.44
N LEU A 332 -4.46 1.32 11.91
CA LEU A 332 -5.83 1.49 11.45
C LEU A 332 -6.00 0.97 10.01
N THR A 333 -6.28 -0.34 9.88
CA THR A 333 -6.52 -0.99 8.57
C THR A 333 -8.00 -1.08 8.18
N GLU A 334 -8.88 -0.87 9.15
CA GLU A 334 -10.32 -0.70 9.02
C GLU A 334 -10.79 0.37 10.02
N ASP A 335 -12.06 0.78 9.96
CA ASP A 335 -12.59 1.68 11.00
C ASP A 335 -12.54 0.97 12.34
N ALA A 336 -12.11 1.66 13.39
CA ALA A 336 -11.91 1.06 14.70
C ALA A 336 -12.37 2.01 15.81
N THR A 337 -12.71 1.41 16.95
CA THR A 337 -13.08 2.14 18.17
C THR A 337 -12.16 1.71 19.29
N ILE A 338 -11.53 2.68 19.97
CA ILE A 338 -10.84 2.45 21.23
C ILE A 338 -11.64 3.07 22.38
N LYS A 339 -11.51 2.49 23.56
CA LYS A 339 -12.22 2.90 24.76
C LYS A 339 -11.22 3.16 25.89
N PHE A 340 -11.32 4.31 26.53
CA PHE A 340 -10.67 4.57 27.82
C PHE A 340 -11.72 4.52 28.91
N THR A 341 -11.49 3.65 29.90
CA THR A 341 -12.42 3.44 31.02
C THR A 341 -12.00 4.29 32.21
N TYR A 342 -12.97 4.89 32.90
CA TYR A 342 -12.76 5.79 34.02
C TYR A 342 -13.57 5.37 35.25
N ARG A 343 -12.98 5.54 36.43
CA ARG A 343 -13.66 5.42 37.72
C ARG A 343 -13.89 6.80 38.31
N LYS A 344 -15.09 7.09 38.80
CA LYS A 344 -15.38 8.36 39.49
C LYS A 344 -14.61 8.44 40.81
N THR A 345 -13.86 9.51 41.00
CA THR A 345 -13.13 9.77 42.24
C THR A 345 -14.10 10.34 43.27
N VAL A 346 -14.32 9.63 44.38
CA VAL A 346 -15.06 10.17 45.52
C VAL A 346 -14.10 10.98 46.39
N THR A 347 -14.36 12.28 46.53
CA THR A 347 -13.76 13.05 47.62
C THR A 347 -14.33 12.52 48.93
N PRO A 348 -13.49 12.09 49.90
CA PRO A 348 -13.99 11.80 51.24
C PRO A 348 -14.67 13.06 51.80
N PRO A 349 -15.85 12.97 52.45
CA PRO A 349 -16.39 14.11 53.15
C PRO A 349 -15.37 14.55 54.21
N THR A 350 -15.01 15.83 54.19
CA THR A 350 -14.24 16.49 55.23
C THR A 350 -14.90 16.19 56.58
N PRO A 351 -14.23 15.56 57.56
CA PRO A 351 -14.78 15.38 58.89
C PRO A 351 -14.90 16.76 59.56
N GLY A 352 -16.13 17.24 59.70
CA GLY A 352 -16.46 18.35 60.57
C GLY A 352 -16.23 17.92 62.02
N THR A 353 -15.50 18.74 62.76
CA THR A 353 -15.37 18.73 64.21
C THR A 353 -16.74 18.93 64.84
N ASP A 354 -17.22 17.99 65.67
CA ASP A 354 -17.96 18.31 66.89
C ASP A 354 -18.07 17.12 67.87
N THR A 355 -17.63 17.44 69.09
CA THR A 355 -17.90 16.95 70.46
C THR A 355 -18.78 15.71 70.78
N ASN A 356 -18.16 14.82 71.58
CA ASN A 356 -18.66 14.02 72.72
C ASN A 356 -20.08 13.38 72.71
N SER A 357 -20.11 12.04 72.79
CA SER A 357 -20.66 11.35 73.97
C SER A 357 -20.26 9.87 74.06
N ASN A 358 -20.14 9.46 75.31
CA ASN A 358 -19.59 8.23 75.87
C ASN A 358 -20.48 6.99 75.61
N SER A 359 -19.87 5.80 75.50
CA SER A 359 -20.23 4.56 76.23
C SER A 359 -19.86 3.27 75.48
N GLY A 360 -19.17 2.35 76.18
CA GLY A 360 -19.49 0.91 76.11
C GLY A 360 -18.54 -0.04 75.35
N THR A 361 -17.51 -0.51 76.07
CA THR A 361 -17.07 -1.93 76.18
C THR A 361 -16.72 -2.79 74.94
N GLY A 362 -15.45 -3.25 74.88
CA GLY A 362 -15.12 -4.69 74.96
C GLY A 362 -14.62 -5.46 73.71
N GLN A 363 -13.40 -6.03 73.82
CA GLN A 363 -12.77 -7.17 73.09
C GLN A 363 -12.27 -6.98 71.63
N ILE A 364 -10.96 -6.98 71.32
CA ILE A 364 -9.85 -7.99 71.35
C ILE A 364 -9.63 -8.69 69.99
N ILE A 365 -8.51 -8.31 69.33
CA ILE A 365 -7.49 -9.08 68.54
C ILE A 365 -8.01 -9.89 67.32
N SER A 366 -7.51 -9.71 66.09
CA SER A 366 -6.24 -10.31 65.60
C SER A 366 -5.85 -9.82 64.20
N ASN A 367 -4.57 -9.54 63.99
CA ASN A 367 -3.91 -9.59 62.69
C ASN A 367 -2.99 -10.83 62.70
N PRO A 368 -2.82 -11.54 61.57
CA PRO A 368 -1.48 -11.53 60.98
C PRO A 368 -1.45 -11.44 59.44
N THR A 369 -0.34 -10.90 58.98
CA THR A 369 0.23 -10.84 57.61
C THR A 369 0.87 -12.21 57.25
N PRO A 370 1.57 -12.36 56.10
CA PRO A 370 1.15 -12.60 54.71
C PRO A 370 1.43 -14.06 54.25
N GLU A 371 0.92 -14.47 53.08
CA GLU A 371 1.50 -15.63 52.38
C GLU A 371 1.66 -15.39 50.87
N THR A 372 2.89 -15.62 50.42
CA THR A 372 3.37 -15.66 49.04
C THR A 372 3.28 -17.10 48.55
N THR A 373 2.85 -17.34 47.30
CA THR A 373 3.25 -18.54 46.56
C THR A 373 3.35 -18.26 45.06
N GLU A 374 4.49 -18.68 44.49
CA GLU A 374 4.97 -18.58 43.11
C GLU A 374 4.29 -19.60 42.15
N PRO A 375 4.57 -19.53 40.82
CA PRO A 375 3.73 -20.06 39.75
C PRO A 375 4.07 -21.48 39.31
N GLY A 376 3.03 -22.21 38.87
CA GLY A 376 3.15 -23.53 38.24
C GLY A 376 3.56 -23.49 36.77
N GLN A 377 4.52 -24.35 36.44
CA GLN A 377 5.15 -24.61 35.13
C GLN A 377 4.26 -25.46 34.18
N PRO A 378 4.38 -25.33 32.84
CA PRO A 378 3.63 -26.09 31.83
C PRO A 378 4.39 -27.34 31.30
N GLU A 379 3.67 -28.32 30.74
CA GLU A 379 4.20 -29.53 30.07
C GLU A 379 3.20 -30.01 29.00
N PRO A 380 3.57 -30.74 27.91
CA PRO A 380 4.67 -30.55 26.96
C PRO A 380 4.17 -30.43 25.49
N GLU A 381 4.99 -29.81 24.63
CA GLU A 381 4.74 -29.60 23.20
C GLU A 381 5.11 -30.83 22.32
N THR A 382 4.31 -31.08 21.29
CA THR A 382 4.66 -32.00 20.19
C THR A 382 5.19 -31.19 19.00
N THR A 383 6.35 -31.61 18.49
CA THR A 383 7.21 -30.92 17.52
C THR A 383 6.64 -30.85 16.10
N THR A 384 6.69 -29.66 15.49
CA THR A 384 6.80 -29.48 14.02
C THR A 384 7.64 -28.23 13.73
N SER A 385 8.67 -28.37 12.92
CA SER A 385 9.77 -27.39 12.73
C SER A 385 9.30 -26.06 12.11
N GLU A 386 9.38 -24.99 12.89
CA GLU A 386 8.95 -23.62 12.58
C GLU A 386 10.10 -22.74 12.03
N ALA A 387 9.80 -21.90 11.05
CA ALA A 387 10.71 -20.87 10.53
C ALA A 387 10.84 -19.72 11.54
N ALA A 388 12.06 -19.50 12.06
CA ALA A 388 12.33 -18.50 13.09
C ALA A 388 11.80 -17.09 12.75
N GLU A 389 10.90 -16.59 13.60
CA GLU A 389 10.30 -15.25 13.53
C GLU A 389 11.36 -14.14 13.65
N VAL A 390 11.25 -13.07 12.85
CA VAL A 390 12.20 -11.94 12.88
C VAL A 390 11.86 -11.03 14.06
N PRO A 391 12.83 -10.68 14.93
CA PRO A 391 12.56 -9.83 16.10
C PRO A 391 11.94 -8.48 15.71
N ASN A 392 10.95 -7.98 16.47
CA ASN A 392 10.34 -6.65 16.29
C ASN A 392 11.36 -5.49 16.39
N THR A 393 12.57 -5.77 16.88
CA THR A 393 13.70 -4.84 16.94
C THR A 393 14.50 -4.73 15.63
N ALA A 394 14.26 -5.60 14.65
CA ALA A 394 14.95 -5.59 13.37
C ALA A 394 14.54 -4.40 12.50
N VAL A 395 15.47 -3.90 11.70
CA VAL A 395 15.18 -2.88 10.70
C VAL A 395 14.34 -3.47 9.58
N LYS A 396 13.21 -2.85 9.24
CA LYS A 396 12.27 -3.30 8.20
C LYS A 396 12.95 -3.54 6.84
N ARG A 397 12.52 -4.58 6.12
CA ARG A 397 12.90 -4.87 4.72
C ARG A 397 12.63 -3.64 3.86
N GLY A 398 13.53 -3.34 2.94
CA GLY A 398 13.55 -2.15 2.09
C GLY A 398 14.07 -0.88 2.78
N ALA A 399 14.21 -0.85 4.11
CA ALA A 399 14.71 0.33 4.81
C ALA A 399 16.22 0.47 4.65
N ALA A 400 16.68 1.71 4.71
CA ALA A 400 18.11 2.02 4.64
C ALA A 400 18.74 2.03 6.04
N VAL A 401 19.85 1.31 6.18
CA VAL A 401 20.73 1.31 7.35
C VAL A 401 22.10 1.88 7.00
N TYR A 402 22.87 2.31 8.00
CA TYR A 402 24.27 2.66 7.82
C TYR A 402 25.14 2.09 8.94
N ALA A 403 26.41 1.84 8.62
CA ALA A 403 27.37 1.33 9.59
C ALA A 403 27.93 2.43 10.50
N THR A 404 27.86 2.24 11.82
CA THR A 404 28.44 3.11 12.85
C THR A 404 29.87 2.72 13.21
N LYS A 405 30.22 1.45 13.01
CA LYS A 405 31.54 0.84 13.25
C LYS A 405 32.08 0.22 11.96
N HIS A 406 33.33 -0.25 12.03
CA HIS A 406 33.93 -1.04 10.96
C HIS A 406 33.15 -2.36 10.77
N ILE A 407 32.78 -2.70 9.53
CA ILE A 407 32.12 -3.97 9.19
C ILE A 407 32.67 -4.55 7.88
N TYR A 408 32.46 -5.84 7.68
CA TYR A 408 32.60 -6.48 6.37
C TYR A 408 31.22 -6.89 5.86
N MET A 409 31.09 -7.00 4.54
CA MET A 409 29.98 -7.71 3.88
C MET A 409 30.45 -9.11 3.50
N TYR A 410 29.59 -10.10 3.72
CA TYR A 410 29.89 -11.52 3.54
C TYR A 410 28.99 -12.16 2.49
N GLN A 411 29.48 -13.22 1.84
CA GLN A 411 28.69 -14.03 0.91
C GLN A 411 27.55 -14.77 1.59
N ASN A 412 27.72 -15.19 2.85
CA ASN A 412 26.76 -15.98 3.61
C ASN A 412 26.47 -15.35 4.99
N ALA A 413 25.34 -15.75 5.59
CA ALA A 413 24.91 -15.25 6.91
C ALA A 413 25.81 -15.71 8.07
N THR A 414 26.48 -16.86 7.92
CA THR A 414 27.51 -17.31 8.87
C THR A 414 28.86 -16.75 8.46
N PHE A 415 29.35 -15.77 9.21
CA PHE A 415 30.52 -14.98 8.82
C PHE A 415 31.83 -15.74 8.93
N ASN A 416 32.57 -15.76 7.82
CA ASN A 416 33.92 -16.33 7.71
C ASN A 416 34.83 -15.34 6.98
N LYS A 417 36.08 -15.21 7.43
CA LYS A 417 37.12 -14.35 6.82
C LYS A 417 37.31 -14.62 5.32
N LYS A 418 37.24 -15.88 4.87
CA LYS A 418 37.40 -16.27 3.45
C LYS A 418 36.23 -15.85 2.56
N GLN A 419 35.08 -15.48 3.15
CA GLN A 419 33.84 -15.16 2.42
C GLN A 419 33.53 -13.65 2.42
N ARG A 420 34.51 -12.81 2.76
CA ARG A 420 34.36 -11.34 2.77
C ARG A 420 34.35 -10.81 1.33
N ILE A 421 33.30 -10.08 0.98
CA ILE A 421 33.10 -9.46 -0.35
C ILE A 421 33.60 -8.02 -0.39
N ALA A 422 33.44 -7.30 0.72
CA ALA A 422 33.77 -5.88 0.82
C ALA A 422 34.11 -5.48 2.25
N ASN A 423 35.02 -4.51 2.38
CA ASN A 423 35.45 -3.90 3.63
C ASN A 423 34.87 -2.48 3.76
N TYR A 424 34.32 -2.16 4.93
CA TYR A 424 33.74 -0.87 5.24
C TYR A 424 34.37 -0.29 6.51
N PRO A 425 35.37 0.59 6.38
CA PRO A 425 36.03 1.19 7.53
C PRO A 425 35.10 2.11 8.31
N LYS A 426 35.43 2.34 9.58
CA LYS A 426 34.73 3.33 10.42
C LYS A 426 34.86 4.71 9.78
N ALA A 427 33.73 5.40 9.60
CA ALA A 427 33.69 6.70 8.93
C ALA A 427 32.95 7.76 9.75
N LYS A 428 33.31 9.04 9.52
CA LYS A 428 32.54 10.21 9.99
C LYS A 428 31.09 10.09 9.52
N ARG A 429 30.13 10.56 10.31
CA ARG A 429 28.67 10.38 10.08
C ARG A 429 28.25 10.63 8.63
N ILE A 430 28.64 11.76 8.05
CA ILE A 430 28.32 12.15 6.66
C ILE A 430 28.85 11.17 5.59
N ASN A 431 29.89 10.40 5.91
CA ASN A 431 30.56 9.46 5.02
C ASN A 431 30.27 7.99 5.36
N ARG A 432 29.42 7.71 6.36
CA ARG A 432 29.10 6.32 6.75
C ARG A 432 28.46 5.54 5.60
N PRO A 433 28.87 4.30 5.34
CA PRO A 433 28.35 3.52 4.23
C PRO A 433 26.90 3.13 4.51
N MET A 434 26.06 3.27 3.49
CA MET A 434 24.63 2.95 3.52
C MET A 434 24.33 1.65 2.79
N PHE A 435 23.33 0.94 3.30
CA PHE A 435 22.83 -0.31 2.75
C PHE A 435 21.31 -0.30 2.78
N VAL A 436 20.68 -0.90 1.77
CA VAL A 436 19.24 -1.21 1.81
C VAL A 436 19.08 -2.65 2.26
N VAL A 437 18.30 -2.87 3.32
CA VAL A 437 17.95 -4.22 3.78
C VAL A 437 17.06 -4.88 2.73
N THR A 438 17.49 -5.99 2.15
CA THR A 438 16.75 -6.73 1.13
C THR A 438 16.19 -8.03 1.66
N ASP A 439 16.68 -8.54 2.80
CA ASP A 439 16.16 -9.71 3.48
C ASP A 439 16.77 -9.87 4.87
N TYR A 440 16.33 -10.90 5.60
CA TYR A 440 16.91 -11.35 6.86
C TYR A 440 17.53 -12.74 6.71
N ALA A 441 18.48 -13.05 7.58
CA ALA A 441 18.99 -14.39 7.74
C ALA A 441 19.50 -14.58 9.17
N HIS A 442 19.71 -15.82 9.56
CA HIS A 442 20.37 -16.14 10.81
C HIS A 442 21.72 -16.82 10.54
N SER A 443 22.71 -16.56 11.38
CA SER A 443 23.92 -17.37 11.39
C SER A 443 23.61 -18.79 11.89
N LYS A 444 24.56 -19.72 11.74
CA LYS A 444 24.46 -21.05 12.37
C LYS A 444 24.25 -21.01 13.89
N ALA A 445 24.66 -19.91 14.54
CA ALA A 445 24.47 -19.68 15.97
C ALA A 445 23.21 -18.84 16.28
N GLY A 446 22.26 -18.73 15.34
CA GLY A 446 20.99 -18.02 15.54
C GLY A 446 21.09 -16.49 15.53
N LEU A 447 22.24 -15.89 15.23
CA LEU A 447 22.38 -14.43 15.25
C LEU A 447 21.76 -13.80 14.01
N LEU A 448 20.88 -12.80 14.20
CA LEU A 448 20.27 -12.06 13.11
C LEU A 448 21.32 -11.35 12.23
N ARG A 449 21.13 -11.47 10.92
CA ARG A 449 21.89 -10.82 9.86
C ARG A 449 20.95 -10.12 8.90
N TYR A 450 21.40 -8.98 8.39
CA TYR A 450 20.73 -8.34 7.26
C TYR A 450 21.36 -8.83 5.97
N LYS A 451 20.54 -9.35 5.05
CA LYS A 451 20.90 -9.37 3.63
C LYS A 451 20.66 -7.97 3.09
N VAL A 452 21.65 -7.42 2.39
CA VAL A 452 21.63 -6.03 1.98
C VAL A 452 22.15 -5.81 0.58
N ARG A 453 21.83 -4.64 0.01
CA ARG A 453 22.49 -4.05 -1.16
C ARG A 453 23.23 -2.77 -0.77
N ASP A 454 24.49 -2.65 -1.18
CA ASP A 454 25.27 -1.42 -1.05
C ASP A 454 24.70 -0.30 -1.96
N VAL A 455 24.36 0.85 -1.39
CA VAL A 455 23.82 2.03 -2.11
C VAL A 455 24.75 3.25 -2.10
N ASN A 456 26.04 3.02 -1.90
CA ASN A 456 27.07 4.06 -1.92
C ASN A 456 27.56 4.29 -3.36
N HIS A 457 26.73 4.92 -4.21
CA HIS A 457 26.93 5.07 -5.66
C HIS A 457 28.29 5.61 -6.16
N LYS A 458 29.12 6.18 -5.28
CA LYS A 458 30.47 6.67 -5.61
C LYS A 458 31.61 5.72 -5.21
N SER A 459 31.27 4.57 -4.62
CA SER A 459 32.21 3.54 -4.19
C SER A 459 32.31 2.43 -5.22
N LYS A 460 33.47 1.76 -5.29
CA LYS A 460 33.66 0.52 -6.06
C LYS A 460 32.79 -0.65 -5.55
N THR A 461 32.21 -0.52 -4.36
CA THR A 461 31.32 -1.52 -3.75
C THR A 461 29.84 -1.27 -4.07
N ALA A 462 29.50 -0.18 -4.77
CA ALA A 462 28.12 0.15 -5.11
C ALA A 462 27.41 -1.02 -5.81
N GLY A 463 26.19 -1.32 -5.39
CA GLY A 463 25.37 -2.38 -5.96
C GLY A 463 25.70 -3.79 -5.45
N LYS A 464 26.84 -4.01 -4.78
CA LYS A 464 27.18 -5.32 -4.21
C LYS A 464 26.11 -5.76 -3.21
N THR A 465 25.78 -7.05 -3.23
CA THR A 465 24.85 -7.69 -2.32
C THR A 465 25.58 -8.68 -1.43
N GLY A 466 25.05 -8.90 -0.23
CA GLY A 466 25.62 -9.83 0.73
C GLY A 466 25.02 -9.63 2.11
N TYR A 467 25.66 -10.22 3.12
CA TYR A 467 25.19 -10.22 4.50
C TYR A 467 26.06 -9.30 5.36
N ILE A 468 25.42 -8.51 6.22
CA ILE A 468 26.06 -7.68 7.26
C ILE A 468 25.42 -7.97 8.63
N THR A 469 26.11 -7.58 9.69
CA THR A 469 25.57 -7.74 11.05
C THR A 469 24.27 -6.93 11.21
N ALA A 470 23.28 -7.51 11.90
CA ALA A 470 22.08 -6.77 12.30
C ALA A 470 22.22 -6.10 13.67
N ASP A 471 23.37 -6.28 14.34
CA ASP A 471 23.66 -5.70 15.64
C ASP A 471 23.58 -4.16 15.60
N ARG A 472 22.72 -3.61 16.45
CA ARG A 472 22.45 -2.17 16.58
C ARG A 472 23.68 -1.38 17.01
N ALA A 473 24.67 -2.01 17.64
CA ALA A 473 25.96 -1.37 17.96
C ALA A 473 26.80 -1.07 16.71
N PHE A 474 26.56 -1.78 15.60
CA PHE A 474 27.30 -1.66 14.34
C PHE A 474 26.47 -1.05 13.21
N VAL A 475 25.16 -1.29 13.18
CA VAL A 475 24.28 -0.93 12.07
C VAL A 475 22.99 -0.32 12.60
N VAL A 476 22.65 0.88 12.12
CA VAL A 476 21.46 1.62 12.58
C VAL A 476 20.65 2.20 11.42
N ASN A 477 19.36 2.47 11.67
CA ASN A 477 18.48 3.16 10.72
C ASN A 477 19.04 4.50 10.26
N VAL A 478 18.98 4.74 8.94
CA VAL A 478 19.40 5.99 8.30
C VAL A 478 18.49 7.15 8.64
N TYR A 479 17.19 6.92 8.81
CA TYR A 479 16.22 7.97 9.04
C TYR A 479 15.92 8.13 10.54
N TYR A 480 15.70 9.37 11.00
CA TYR A 480 15.17 9.62 12.34
C TYR A 480 13.73 9.11 12.43
N ALA A 481 13.36 8.51 13.57
CA ALA A 481 11.99 8.08 13.86
C ALA A 481 11.28 9.03 14.85
N THR A 482 12.03 9.88 15.53
CA THR A 482 11.55 10.73 16.64
C THR A 482 11.79 12.20 16.33
N MET A 483 11.12 13.08 17.09
CA MET A 483 11.44 14.51 17.09
C MET A 483 12.69 14.81 17.93
N PRO A 484 13.52 15.80 17.53
CA PRO A 484 14.55 16.32 18.42
C PRO A 484 13.92 16.94 19.67
N LYS A 485 14.52 16.67 20.85
CA LYS A 485 14.03 17.20 22.15
C LYS A 485 13.87 18.73 22.14
N ASN A 486 14.82 19.45 21.54
CA ASN A 486 14.80 20.91 21.45
C ASN A 486 14.08 21.46 20.20
N LYS A 487 13.34 20.61 19.46
CA LYS A 487 12.65 20.95 18.21
C LYS A 487 13.57 21.62 17.17
N GLN A 488 14.87 21.31 17.19
CA GLN A 488 15.85 21.84 16.25
C GLN A 488 16.69 20.73 15.61
N ILE A 489 17.02 20.93 14.34
CA ILE A 489 17.99 20.11 13.61
C ILE A 489 19.06 21.00 12.98
N THR A 490 20.26 20.46 12.81
CA THR A 490 21.35 21.12 12.10
C THR A 490 21.63 20.41 10.78
N VAL A 491 21.80 21.18 9.70
CA VAL A 491 22.19 20.64 8.38
C VAL A 491 23.67 20.26 8.41
N ILE A 492 24.00 19.00 8.12
CA ILE A 492 25.40 18.50 8.15
C ILE A 492 25.93 18.09 6.77
N ALA A 493 25.08 18.06 5.74
CA ALA A 493 25.49 17.72 4.38
C ALA A 493 26.40 18.80 3.77
N LYS A 494 27.51 18.39 3.16
CA LYS A 494 28.50 19.32 2.52
C LYS A 494 27.89 20.29 1.50
N LYS A 495 26.91 19.83 0.71
CA LYS A 495 26.21 20.64 -0.32
C LYS A 495 24.92 21.29 0.20
N GLY A 496 24.72 21.32 1.52
CA GLY A 496 23.45 21.70 2.12
C GLY A 496 22.33 20.70 1.83
N VAL A 497 21.10 21.08 2.17
CA VAL A 497 19.90 20.26 1.99
C VAL A 497 18.75 21.11 1.46
N ASN A 498 18.05 20.59 0.46
CA ASN A 498 16.84 21.22 -0.08
C ASN A 498 15.63 21.01 0.85
N ALA A 499 14.81 22.04 0.97
CA ALA A 499 13.48 22.01 1.53
C ALA A 499 12.42 22.15 0.43
N TYR A 500 11.26 21.58 0.67
CA TYR A 500 10.23 21.32 -0.35
C TYR A 500 8.85 21.66 0.18
N ARG A 501 7.89 21.98 -0.70
CA ARG A 501 6.52 22.28 -0.27
C ARG A 501 5.75 21.01 0.15
N ASN A 502 6.11 19.85 -0.40
CA ASN A 502 5.41 18.59 -0.19
C ASN A 502 6.26 17.56 0.57
N ALA A 503 5.63 16.69 1.36
CA ALA A 503 6.31 15.64 2.14
C ALA A 503 7.03 14.59 1.27
N ASN A 504 6.57 14.37 0.04
CA ASN A 504 7.24 13.51 -0.95
C ASN A 504 8.51 14.16 -1.56
N LEU A 505 8.94 15.32 -1.06
CA LEU A 505 10.09 16.11 -1.55
C LEU A 505 9.93 16.58 -3.00
N THR A 506 8.71 16.93 -3.40
CA THR A 506 8.43 17.62 -4.67
C THR A 506 8.21 19.11 -4.45
N LYS A 507 8.31 19.91 -5.52
CA LYS A 507 8.19 21.37 -5.48
C LYS A 507 9.22 22.01 -4.53
N LYS A 508 10.49 22.00 -4.96
CA LYS A 508 11.63 22.60 -4.22
C LYS A 508 11.32 24.06 -3.86
N ALA A 509 11.57 24.43 -2.60
CA ALA A 509 11.32 25.77 -2.09
C ALA A 509 12.62 26.54 -1.79
N LYS A 510 13.54 25.95 -1.00
CA LYS A 510 14.79 26.61 -0.58
C LYS A 510 15.90 25.59 -0.37
N ASN A 511 17.16 26.00 -0.50
CA ASN A 511 18.30 25.20 -0.07
C ASN A 511 18.92 25.81 1.21
N TYR A 512 19.21 24.97 2.20
CA TYR A 512 19.86 25.36 3.45
C TYR A 512 21.30 24.86 3.47
N LYS A 513 22.26 25.76 3.72
CA LYS A 513 23.70 25.45 3.75
C LYS A 513 24.07 24.59 4.96
N GLN A 514 25.22 23.92 4.91
CA GLN A 514 25.78 23.22 6.06
C GLN A 514 25.89 24.17 7.27
N GLY A 515 25.64 23.65 8.48
CA GLY A 515 25.64 24.43 9.72
C GLY A 515 24.31 25.14 10.01
N THR A 516 23.38 25.22 9.05
CA THR A 516 22.09 25.89 9.29
C THR A 516 21.29 25.13 10.36
N ARG A 517 20.89 25.84 11.41
CA ARG A 517 19.95 25.36 12.45
C ARG A 517 18.52 25.66 12.02
N LEU A 518 17.66 24.64 12.06
CA LEU A 518 16.28 24.71 11.57
C LEU A 518 15.32 24.27 12.67
N LYS A 519 14.31 25.10 12.95
CA LYS A 519 13.19 24.76 13.83
C LYS A 519 12.24 23.80 13.12
N VAL A 520 11.93 22.69 13.77
CA VAL A 520 11.07 21.63 13.25
C VAL A 520 9.76 21.57 14.04
N LYS A 521 8.64 21.51 13.32
CA LYS A 521 7.29 21.44 13.90
C LYS A 521 6.90 20.01 14.20
N LYS A 522 7.13 19.10 13.25
CA LYS A 522 6.83 17.67 13.38
C LYS A 522 7.70 16.83 12.47
N ILE A 523 7.75 15.52 12.74
CA ILE A 523 8.32 14.51 11.86
C ILE A 523 7.18 13.79 11.13
N VAL A 524 7.35 13.53 9.84
CA VAL A 524 6.36 12.87 8.98
C VAL A 524 7.02 11.66 8.33
N ARG A 525 6.33 10.52 8.37
CA ARG A 525 6.74 9.31 7.64
C ARG A 525 6.28 9.38 6.20
N HIS A 526 7.15 8.95 5.28
CA HIS A 526 6.85 8.80 3.86
C HIS A 526 7.50 7.51 3.37
N ASN A 527 6.70 6.45 3.24
CA ASN A 527 7.14 5.08 3.03
C ASN A 527 8.17 4.68 4.13
N LEU A 528 9.31 4.09 3.74
CA LEU A 528 10.37 3.64 4.66
C LEU A 528 11.34 4.77 5.10
N THR A 529 10.94 6.03 4.90
CA THR A 529 11.78 7.20 5.17
C THR A 529 11.03 8.24 6.00
N SER A 530 11.75 9.19 6.59
CA SER A 530 11.15 10.29 7.36
C SER A 530 11.54 11.67 6.83
N ARG A 531 10.71 12.66 7.14
CA ARG A 531 10.86 14.09 6.83
C ARG A 531 10.61 14.91 8.07
N TYR A 532 11.31 16.02 8.23
CA TYR A 532 10.89 17.05 9.17
C TYR A 532 10.09 18.11 8.43
N GLN A 533 8.93 18.47 8.97
CA GLN A 533 8.26 19.70 8.60
C GLN A 533 8.86 20.84 9.42
N LEU A 534 9.37 21.86 8.75
CA LEU A 534 9.91 23.08 9.34
C LEU A 534 8.75 23.97 9.82
N SER A 535 9.04 24.92 10.71
CA SER A 535 8.02 25.87 11.21
C SER A 535 7.35 26.69 10.11
N ASN A 536 8.01 26.90 8.97
CA ASN A 536 7.46 27.58 7.79
C ASN A 536 6.63 26.66 6.86
N GLY A 537 6.31 25.44 7.28
CA GLY A 537 5.48 24.49 6.53
C GLY A 537 6.23 23.63 5.51
N ASN A 538 7.47 23.99 5.13
CA ASN A 538 8.28 23.21 4.18
C ASN A 538 8.82 21.92 4.81
N TYR A 539 9.15 20.94 3.97
CA TYR A 539 9.65 19.63 4.34
C TYR A 539 11.12 19.46 3.97
N ILE A 540 11.89 18.88 4.87
CA ILE A 540 13.30 18.51 4.69
C ILE A 540 13.50 17.03 5.03
N THR A 541 14.53 16.39 4.46
CA THR A 541 14.86 14.99 4.74
C THR A 541 15.16 14.73 6.22
N GLY A 542 14.70 13.60 6.75
CA GLY A 542 15.05 13.09 8.08
C GLY A 542 16.28 12.17 8.08
N ASN A 543 17.06 12.15 6.99
CA ASN A 543 18.26 11.31 6.86
C ASN A 543 19.39 11.80 7.80
N LYS A 544 19.85 10.92 8.70
CA LYS A 544 20.89 11.15 9.71
C LYS A 544 22.28 11.49 9.16
N LYS A 545 22.53 11.29 7.86
CA LYS A 545 23.76 11.73 7.17
C LYS A 545 23.65 13.14 6.61
N LEU A 546 22.44 13.69 6.54
CA LEU A 546 22.17 15.01 5.95
C LEU A 546 21.77 16.05 7.01
N VAL A 547 21.13 15.61 8.09
CA VAL A 547 20.74 16.42 9.25
C VAL A 547 21.05 15.72 10.58
N ILE A 548 21.21 16.47 11.66
CA ILE A 548 21.42 15.96 13.02
C ILE A 548 20.46 16.60 14.03
N GLN A 549 19.98 15.83 15.01
CA GLN A 549 19.20 16.33 16.16
C GLN A 549 20.17 16.80 17.26
N GLY A 550 19.92 17.97 17.84
CA GLY A 550 20.67 18.46 19.01
C GLY A 550 22.06 19.06 18.69
N ASN A 551 22.58 19.79 19.67
CA ASN A 551 23.84 20.52 19.60
C ASN A 551 25.01 19.56 19.85
N ASP A 552 25.95 19.46 18.91
CA ASP A 552 27.35 19.46 19.32
C ASP A 552 27.74 20.93 19.54
#